data_AF-A0A672T3L5-F1
#
_entry.id   AF-A0A672T3L5-F1
#
_cell.length_a   1.000
_cell.length_b   1.000
_cell.length_c   1.000
_cell.angle_alpha   90.00
_cell.angle_beta   90.00
_cell.angle_gamma   90.00
#
_symmetry.space_group_name_H-M   'P 1'
#
loop_
_entity.id
_entity.type
_entity.pdbx_description
1 polymer ?
#
loop_
_entity_poly.entity_id
_entity_poly.type
_entity_poly.pdbx_seq_one_letter_code
_entity_poly.pdbx_strand_id
1 'polypeptide(L)'
;ASEWLLLSIYRYFGSIRPSLMRAHCLRVIISCILGCSAEFCVIDDRVGLGREFDGIGGLSGGGATSRLLVNYEEPYRSQILDFLFKPNFGASLHILKVEIGGDAQTTDGTEPSHMHSKDEANFFRGYEWWLMKEAKKRNPNIKLIGLPWAFLGWVGKGTQWPYFFPNVTADYVVTWIYGAKQHHNLDIDYIGVCINCNTLYIYIYIIQ
;
A
#
# COMPACT_ATOMS: atom_id res chain seq x y z
N ALA A 1 0.85 -7.33 47.02
CA ALA A 1 2.20 -7.94 47.01
C ALA A 1 3.34 -6.91 47.18
N SER A 2 3.10 -5.61 46.99
CA SER A 2 4.12 -4.54 47.03
C SER A 2 4.45 -4.01 48.43
N GLU A 3 3.51 -3.97 49.37
CA GLU A 3 3.77 -3.42 50.72
C GLU A 3 4.60 -4.36 51.61
N TRP A 4 4.44 -5.68 51.44
CA TRP A 4 5.25 -6.68 52.15
C TRP A 4 6.71 -6.70 51.68
N LEU A 5 6.97 -6.35 50.42
CA LEU A 5 8.33 -6.25 49.89
C LEU A 5 9.07 -5.05 50.52
N LEU A 6 8.40 -3.90 50.61
CA LEU A 6 8.96 -2.67 51.19
C LEU A 6 9.27 -2.82 52.69
N LEU A 7 8.39 -3.47 53.45
CA LEU A 7 8.61 -3.73 54.88
C LEU A 7 9.74 -4.74 55.14
N SER A 8 9.89 -5.74 54.26
CA SER A 8 10.98 -6.72 54.36
C SER A 8 12.34 -6.09 54.04
N ILE A 9 12.39 -5.21 53.03
CA ILE A 9 13.55 -4.38 52.70
C ILE A 9 13.92 -3.48 53.89
N TYR A 10 12.95 -2.76 54.48
CA TYR A 10 13.21 -1.84 55.59
C TYR A 10 13.75 -2.55 56.85
N ARG A 11 13.22 -3.74 57.18
CA ARG A 11 13.72 -4.55 58.29
C ARG A 11 15.12 -5.13 58.02
N TYR A 12 15.43 -5.47 56.78
CA TYR A 12 16.76 -5.93 56.39
C TYR A 12 17.81 -4.82 56.52
N PHE A 13 17.47 -3.59 56.13
CA PHE A 13 18.38 -2.43 56.23
C PHE A 13 18.54 -1.87 57.65
N GLY A 14 17.57 -2.05 58.55
CA GLY A 14 17.66 -1.58 59.94
C GLY A 14 18.66 -2.33 60.85
N SER A 15 19.13 -3.52 60.45
CA SER A 15 20.07 -4.36 61.22
C SER A 15 21.52 -4.28 60.73
N ILE A 16 21.76 -3.52 59.66
CA ILE A 16 23.03 -3.49 58.94
C ILE A 16 23.87 -2.31 59.45
N ARG A 17 25.10 -2.57 59.92
CA ARG A 17 26.04 -1.50 60.35
C ARG A 17 26.19 -0.46 59.21
N PRO A 18 26.27 0.85 59.50
CA PRO A 18 26.32 1.91 58.47
C PRO A 18 27.40 1.72 57.39
N SER A 19 28.52 1.07 57.75
CA SER A 19 29.61 0.70 56.83
C SER A 19 29.19 -0.37 55.80
N LEU A 20 28.35 -1.32 56.20
CA LEU A 20 27.86 -2.41 55.36
C LEU A 20 26.73 -1.92 54.42
N MET A 21 25.92 -0.96 54.87
CA MET A 21 24.91 -0.30 54.02
C MET A 21 25.54 0.53 52.90
N ARG A 22 26.64 1.26 53.18
CA ARG A 22 27.43 1.95 52.13
C ARG A 22 27.99 0.96 51.10
N ALA A 23 28.48 -0.20 51.52
CA ALA A 23 29.01 -1.22 50.62
C ALA A 23 27.93 -1.83 49.72
N HIS A 24 26.72 -2.05 50.22
CA HIS A 24 25.61 -2.55 49.42
C HIS A 24 25.08 -1.50 48.43
N CYS A 25 24.96 -0.23 48.84
CA CYS A 25 24.61 0.86 47.92
C CYS A 25 25.66 1.01 46.81
N LEU A 26 26.96 0.93 47.14
CA LEU A 26 28.02 0.97 46.12
C LEU A 26 27.91 -0.20 45.13
N ARG A 27 27.64 -1.42 45.62
CA ARG A 27 27.46 -2.61 44.77
C ARG A 27 26.26 -2.51 43.84
N VAL A 28 25.14 -1.94 44.32
CA VAL A 28 23.94 -1.70 43.50
C VAL A 28 24.23 -0.64 42.44
N ILE A 29 24.91 0.45 42.79
CA ILE A 29 25.30 1.50 41.84
C ILE A 29 26.27 0.95 40.78
N ILE A 30 27.28 0.17 41.18
CA ILE A 30 28.22 -0.49 40.27
C ILE A 30 27.49 -1.49 39.36
N SER A 31 26.52 -2.25 39.87
CA SER A 31 25.69 -3.16 39.08
C SER A 31 24.82 -2.42 38.05
N CYS A 32 24.30 -1.23 38.40
CA CYS A 32 23.53 -0.39 37.48
C CYS A 32 24.43 0.25 36.40
N ILE A 33 25.66 0.63 36.74
CA ILE A 33 26.63 1.18 35.79
C ILE A 33 27.15 0.09 34.82
N LEU A 34 27.42 -1.12 35.33
CA LEU A 34 27.89 -2.25 34.51
C LEU A 34 26.80 -2.90 33.64
N GLY A 35 25.52 -2.71 33.98
CA GLY A 35 24.37 -3.22 33.22
C GLY A 35 23.89 -2.29 32.10
N CYS A 36 24.44 -1.09 31.96
CA CYS A 36 24.07 -0.14 30.93
C CYS A 36 24.91 -0.40 29.66
N SER A 37 24.54 -1.41 28.88
CA SER A 37 25.05 -1.57 27.52
C SER A 37 24.29 -0.59 26.63
N ALA A 38 24.96 0.47 26.19
CA ALA A 38 24.45 1.28 25.08
C ALA A 38 24.58 0.42 23.81
N GLU A 39 23.47 -0.05 23.27
CA GLU A 39 23.44 -0.66 21.94
C GLU A 39 23.66 0.44 20.91
N PHE A 40 24.70 0.31 20.08
CA PHE A 40 24.98 1.23 18.99
C PHE A 40 24.52 0.61 17.67
N CYS A 41 23.74 1.36 16.89
CA CYS A 41 23.39 1.00 15.51
C CYS A 41 24.38 1.68 14.56
N VAL A 42 25.13 0.89 13.80
CA VAL A 42 26.05 1.40 12.77
C VAL A 42 25.27 1.59 11.47
N ILE A 43 25.19 2.83 11.00
CA ILE A 43 24.67 3.18 9.67
C ILE A 43 25.87 3.48 8.79
N ASP A 44 26.18 2.58 7.86
CA ASP A 44 27.36 2.63 7.00
C ASP A 44 27.02 2.08 5.60
N ASP A 45 27.55 2.72 4.56
CA ASP A 45 27.40 2.34 3.16
C ASP A 45 28.71 1.85 2.52
N ARG A 46 29.83 1.80 3.28
CA ARG A 46 31.16 1.39 2.78
C ARG A 46 31.21 0.01 2.14
N VAL A 47 30.37 -0.92 2.59
CA VAL A 47 30.30 -2.30 2.06
C VAL A 47 29.35 -2.44 0.87
N GLY A 48 28.74 -1.32 0.44
CA GLY A 48 27.72 -1.28 -0.59
C GLY A 48 26.34 -0.94 -0.03
N LEU A 49 25.43 -0.62 -0.94
CA LEU A 49 24.04 -0.29 -0.62
C LEU A 49 23.16 -1.55 -0.56
N GLY A 50 22.07 -1.45 0.20
CA GLY A 50 21.01 -2.46 0.20
C GLY A 50 20.16 -2.42 -1.08
N ARG A 51 18.93 -2.94 -0.98
CA ARG A 51 17.96 -2.85 -2.08
C ARG A 51 17.51 -1.41 -2.29
N GLU A 52 17.20 -1.07 -3.54
CA GLU A 52 16.57 0.20 -3.88
C GLU A 52 15.18 0.28 -3.26
N PHE A 53 14.79 1.48 -2.85
CA PHE A 53 13.48 1.76 -2.31
C PHE A 53 12.55 2.25 -3.42
N ASP A 54 11.49 1.49 -3.71
CA ASP A 54 10.59 1.74 -4.85
C ASP A 54 9.46 2.75 -4.57
N GLY A 55 9.17 3.04 -3.30
CA GLY A 55 8.12 3.95 -2.87
C GLY A 55 7.05 3.31 -1.97
N ILE A 56 6.28 4.18 -1.30
CA ILE A 56 5.04 3.82 -0.56
C ILE A 56 3.83 4.32 -1.34
N GLY A 57 2.75 3.52 -1.37
CA GLY A 57 1.54 3.83 -2.11
C GLY A 57 0.23 3.54 -1.40
N GLY A 58 -0.85 3.92 -2.07
CA GLY A 58 -2.24 3.60 -1.70
C GLY A 58 -2.97 2.87 -2.82
N LEU A 59 -4.08 2.21 -2.47
CA LEU A 59 -4.96 1.50 -3.39
C LEU A 59 -6.33 2.20 -3.43
N SER A 60 -6.80 2.53 -4.63
CA SER A 60 -8.20 2.82 -4.92
C SER A 60 -8.81 1.64 -5.66
N GLY A 61 -10.04 1.27 -5.30
CA GLY A 61 -10.67 0.04 -5.74
C GLY A 61 -10.46 -1.10 -4.75
N GLY A 62 -10.47 -2.34 -5.24
CA GLY A 62 -10.80 -3.48 -4.39
C GLY A 62 -12.22 -3.35 -3.87
N GLY A 63 -13.13 -2.82 -4.69
CA GLY A 63 -14.53 -2.62 -4.38
C GLY A 63 -14.91 -1.21 -3.97
N ALA A 64 -15.09 -0.32 -4.93
CA ALA A 64 -15.81 0.95 -4.76
C ALA A 64 -15.31 1.91 -3.66
N THR A 65 -14.06 1.79 -3.24
CA THR A 65 -13.53 2.47 -2.03
C THR A 65 -13.46 3.99 -2.17
N SER A 66 -13.30 4.51 -3.39
CA SER A 66 -13.30 5.95 -3.70
C SER A 66 -14.66 6.49 -4.17
N ARG A 67 -15.73 5.68 -4.12
CA ARG A 67 -17.03 6.00 -4.74
C ARG A 67 -17.64 7.33 -4.27
N LEU A 68 -17.46 7.68 -3.00
CA LEU A 68 -18.05 8.89 -2.41
C LEU A 68 -17.19 10.13 -2.60
N LEU A 69 -15.89 9.98 -2.91
CA LEU A 69 -14.95 11.08 -3.01
C LEU A 69 -15.26 12.01 -4.19
N VAL A 70 -15.72 11.46 -5.32
CA VAL A 70 -15.96 12.24 -6.55
C VAL A 70 -16.99 13.35 -6.39
N ASN A 71 -17.96 13.18 -5.50
CA ASN A 71 -19.08 14.11 -5.31
C ASN A 71 -18.85 15.09 -4.16
N TYR A 72 -17.68 15.07 -3.51
CA TYR A 72 -17.35 16.09 -2.52
C TYR A 72 -17.34 17.47 -3.16
N GLU A 73 -17.87 18.44 -2.43
CA GLU A 73 -17.85 19.84 -2.83
C GLU A 73 -16.42 20.40 -2.79
N GLU A 74 -16.15 21.36 -3.67
CA GLU A 74 -14.95 22.19 -3.55
C GLU A 74 -15.12 23.20 -2.42
N PRO A 75 -14.05 23.54 -1.67
CA PRO A 75 -12.66 23.16 -1.90
C PRO A 75 -12.23 21.82 -1.25
N TYR A 76 -13.14 21.14 -0.54
CA TYR A 76 -12.80 20.00 0.31
C TYR A 76 -12.29 18.80 -0.49
N ARG A 77 -12.89 18.53 -1.65
CA ARG A 77 -12.42 17.45 -2.53
C ARG A 77 -10.97 17.67 -2.95
N SER A 78 -10.62 18.88 -3.40
CA SER A 78 -9.25 19.21 -3.77
C SER A 78 -8.29 19.15 -2.57
N GLN A 79 -8.73 19.57 -1.38
CA GLN A 79 -7.93 19.47 -0.15
C GLN A 79 -7.61 18.02 0.24
N ILE A 80 -8.58 17.11 0.13
CA ILE A 80 -8.35 15.67 0.36
C ILE A 80 -7.30 15.14 -0.61
N LEU A 81 -7.43 15.48 -1.90
CA LEU A 81 -6.45 15.08 -2.92
C LEU A 81 -5.06 15.68 -2.67
N ASP A 82 -4.98 16.92 -2.15
CA ASP A 82 -3.72 17.52 -1.72
C ASP A 82 -3.09 16.72 -0.56
N PHE A 83 -3.87 16.33 0.46
CA PHE A 83 -3.37 15.49 1.55
C PHE A 83 -2.82 14.14 1.07
N LEU A 84 -3.37 13.56 0.00
CA LEU A 84 -2.94 12.28 -0.52
C LEU A 84 -1.71 12.40 -1.44
N PHE A 85 -1.75 13.32 -2.41
CA PHE A 85 -0.82 13.28 -3.55
C PHE A 85 0.14 14.46 -3.62
N LYS A 86 -0.11 15.57 -2.93
CA LYS A 86 0.77 16.75 -3.03
C LYS A 86 2.09 16.48 -2.32
N PRO A 87 3.24 16.61 -3.01
CA PRO A 87 4.54 16.44 -2.38
C PRO A 87 4.76 17.44 -1.24
N ASN A 88 5.48 17.03 -0.20
CA ASN A 88 5.84 17.86 0.97
C ASN A 88 4.61 18.45 1.69
N PHE A 89 3.49 17.71 1.72
CA PHE A 89 2.27 18.17 2.38
C PHE A 89 1.71 17.14 3.35
N GLY A 90 0.95 16.16 2.85
CA GLY A 90 0.37 15.08 3.65
C GLY A 90 1.11 13.77 3.42
N ALA A 91 0.36 12.72 3.08
CA ALA A 91 0.89 11.39 2.80
C ALA A 91 1.93 11.38 1.66
N SER A 92 1.81 12.30 0.69
CA SER A 92 2.79 12.50 -0.38
C SER A 92 3.13 11.19 -1.11
N LEU A 93 2.10 10.44 -1.51
CA LEU A 93 2.26 9.07 -2.02
C LEU A 93 3.15 9.01 -3.28
N HIS A 94 3.99 7.97 -3.33
CA HIS A 94 4.87 7.68 -4.46
C HIS A 94 4.17 6.81 -5.52
N ILE A 95 3.20 6.01 -5.09
CA ILE A 95 2.51 5.02 -5.93
C ILE A 95 1.00 5.15 -5.71
N LEU A 96 0.23 5.16 -6.79
CA LEU A 96 -1.21 4.97 -6.78
C LEU A 96 -1.54 3.69 -7.56
N LYS A 97 -2.09 2.71 -6.86
CA LYS A 97 -2.65 1.50 -7.47
C LYS A 97 -4.16 1.66 -7.63
N VAL A 98 -4.69 1.28 -8.78
CA VAL A 98 -6.14 1.31 -9.08
C VAL A 98 -6.65 -0.06 -9.50
N GLU A 99 -7.92 -0.34 -9.21
CA GLU A 99 -8.65 -1.47 -9.78
C GLU A 99 -8.93 -1.23 -11.27
N ILE A 100 -8.72 -2.27 -12.07
CA ILE A 100 -9.29 -2.37 -13.41
C ILE A 100 -10.68 -2.98 -13.24
N GLY A 101 -11.71 -2.14 -13.31
CA GLY A 101 -13.10 -2.53 -13.08
C GLY A 101 -13.52 -3.71 -13.97
N GLY A 102 -14.28 -4.63 -13.37
CA GLY A 102 -14.69 -5.90 -13.99
C GLY A 102 -16.18 -6.20 -13.89
N ASP A 103 -17.01 -5.19 -13.56
CA ASP A 103 -18.47 -5.31 -13.37
C ASP A 103 -18.92 -6.31 -12.29
N ALA A 104 -18.04 -6.65 -11.37
CA ALA A 104 -18.33 -7.56 -10.26
C ALA A 104 -18.14 -6.87 -8.91
N GLN A 105 -18.72 -7.46 -7.86
CA GLN A 105 -18.47 -7.06 -6.48
C GLN A 105 -17.04 -7.44 -6.09
N THR A 106 -16.25 -6.45 -5.65
CA THR A 106 -14.83 -6.63 -5.36
C THR A 106 -14.39 -6.23 -3.94
N THR A 107 -15.32 -5.77 -3.07
CA THR A 107 -15.38 -5.83 -1.59
C THR A 107 -16.57 -4.99 -1.09
N ASP A 108 -16.53 -3.66 -1.30
CA ASP A 108 -17.56 -2.72 -0.84
C ASP A 108 -18.49 -2.22 -1.96
N GLY A 109 -18.32 -2.73 -3.18
CA GLY A 109 -19.16 -2.40 -4.34
C GLY A 109 -18.59 -2.92 -5.65
N THR A 110 -19.27 -2.56 -6.74
CA THR A 110 -18.83 -2.89 -8.10
C THR A 110 -18.15 -1.70 -8.75
N GLU A 111 -17.12 -1.96 -9.55
CA GLU A 111 -16.48 -0.96 -10.40
C GLU A 111 -16.69 -1.26 -11.88
N PRO A 112 -17.06 -0.24 -12.69
CA PRO A 112 -17.46 -0.46 -14.07
C PRO A 112 -16.26 -0.78 -14.96
N SER A 113 -16.43 -1.78 -15.83
CA SER A 113 -15.46 -2.12 -16.85
C SER A 113 -15.41 -1.10 -17.99
N HIS A 114 -14.24 -0.95 -18.61
CA HIS A 114 -14.09 -0.27 -19.90
C HIS A 114 -14.78 -1.04 -21.03
N MET A 115 -15.06 -2.34 -20.90
CA MET A 115 -15.68 -3.17 -21.95
C MET A 115 -16.79 -4.08 -21.39
N HIS A 116 -18.02 -3.56 -21.28
CA HIS A 116 -19.20 -4.35 -20.86
C HIS A 116 -19.52 -5.50 -21.82
N SER A 117 -19.19 -5.32 -23.10
CA SER A 117 -19.29 -6.34 -24.15
C SER A 117 -18.03 -6.35 -25.00
N LYS A 118 -17.83 -7.42 -25.77
CA LYS A 118 -16.61 -7.62 -26.58
C LYS A 118 -16.39 -6.50 -27.61
N ASP A 119 -17.46 -5.95 -28.15
CA ASP A 119 -17.43 -4.99 -29.26
C ASP A 119 -17.53 -3.53 -28.79
N GLU A 120 -17.40 -3.31 -27.49
CA GLU A 120 -17.55 -1.99 -26.86
C GLU A 120 -16.32 -1.63 -26.04
N ALA A 121 -15.85 -0.39 -26.18
CA ALA A 121 -14.84 0.20 -25.32
C ALA A 121 -15.24 1.62 -24.92
N ASN A 122 -15.27 1.90 -23.62
CA ASN A 122 -15.52 3.23 -23.07
C ASN A 122 -14.58 3.50 -21.89
N PHE A 123 -13.65 4.41 -22.10
CA PHE A 123 -12.60 4.76 -21.15
C PHE A 123 -12.99 5.94 -20.24
N PHE A 124 -14.27 6.30 -20.15
CA PHE A 124 -14.75 7.42 -19.35
C PHE A 124 -15.67 6.99 -18.20
N ARG A 125 -15.78 5.68 -17.96
CA ARG A 125 -16.58 5.12 -16.86
C ARG A 125 -15.83 5.12 -15.54
N GLY A 126 -16.60 5.14 -14.45
CA GLY A 126 -16.05 5.10 -13.10
C GLY A 126 -15.27 6.37 -12.78
N TYR A 127 -14.38 6.26 -11.81
CA TYR A 127 -13.67 7.42 -11.26
C TYR A 127 -12.15 7.23 -11.20
N GLU A 128 -11.64 6.04 -11.48
CA GLU A 128 -10.20 5.79 -11.41
C GLU A 128 -9.41 6.59 -12.44
N TRP A 129 -9.96 6.81 -13.64
CA TRP A 129 -9.37 7.71 -14.64
C TRP A 129 -9.21 9.14 -14.12
N TRP A 130 -10.23 9.64 -13.42
CA TRP A 130 -10.22 10.96 -12.82
C TRP A 130 -9.20 11.02 -11.67
N LEU A 131 -9.20 10.01 -10.80
CA LEU A 131 -8.31 9.95 -9.64
C LEU A 131 -6.84 9.91 -10.07
N MET A 132 -6.49 9.09 -11.07
CA MET A 132 -5.13 9.04 -11.62
C MET A 132 -4.70 10.38 -12.23
N LYS A 133 -5.59 11.08 -12.93
CA LYS A 133 -5.30 12.44 -13.45
C LYS A 133 -5.08 13.44 -12.33
N GLU A 134 -5.91 13.44 -11.30
CA GLU A 134 -5.76 14.33 -10.15
C GLU A 134 -4.47 14.05 -9.35
N ALA A 135 -4.06 12.79 -9.27
CA ALA A 135 -2.80 12.39 -8.67
C ALA A 135 -1.60 12.87 -9.51
N LYS A 136 -1.57 12.59 -10.82
CA LYS A 136 -0.50 13.05 -11.73
C LYS A 136 -0.40 14.57 -11.81
N LYS A 137 -1.52 15.29 -11.70
CA LYS A 137 -1.54 16.76 -11.66
C LYS A 137 -0.80 17.33 -10.45
N ARG A 138 -0.87 16.63 -9.29
CA ARG A 138 -0.21 17.05 -8.04
C ARG A 138 1.22 16.53 -7.93
N ASN A 139 1.44 15.30 -8.38
CA ASN A 139 2.74 14.64 -8.40
C ASN A 139 2.93 13.96 -9.78
N PRO A 140 3.58 14.65 -10.75
CA PRO A 140 3.86 14.07 -12.06
C PRO A 140 4.69 12.78 -12.02
N ASN A 141 5.50 12.61 -10.95
CA ASN A 141 6.37 11.47 -10.75
C ASN A 141 5.69 10.29 -10.03
N ILE A 142 4.40 10.39 -9.70
CA ILE A 142 3.68 9.27 -9.06
C ILE A 142 3.65 8.07 -10.02
N LYS A 143 3.98 6.88 -9.52
CA LYS A 143 3.87 5.64 -10.28
C LYS A 143 2.42 5.16 -10.29
N LEU A 144 1.90 4.75 -11.43
CA LEU A 144 0.54 4.23 -11.60
C LEU A 144 0.56 2.73 -11.81
N ILE A 145 -0.27 2.01 -11.06
CA ILE A 145 -0.39 0.54 -11.14
C ILE A 145 -1.85 0.16 -11.41
N GLY A 146 -2.08 -0.66 -12.44
CA GLY A 146 -3.39 -1.28 -12.70
C GLY A 146 -3.43 -2.73 -12.26
N LEU A 147 -4.54 -3.18 -11.66
CA LEU A 147 -4.78 -4.60 -11.37
C LEU A 147 -6.28 -4.94 -11.50
N PRO A 148 -6.66 -5.97 -12.28
CA PRO A 148 -8.05 -6.44 -12.29
C PRO A 148 -8.37 -7.28 -11.05
N TRP A 149 -9.50 -6.98 -10.41
CA TRP A 149 -10.06 -7.85 -9.36
C TRP A 149 -10.99 -8.92 -9.92
N ALA A 150 -11.73 -8.56 -10.96
CA ALA A 150 -12.69 -9.43 -11.63
C ALA A 150 -12.64 -9.21 -13.15
N PHE A 151 -13.23 -10.14 -13.88
CA PHE A 151 -13.36 -10.08 -15.32
C PHE A 151 -14.81 -10.38 -15.72
N LEU A 152 -15.22 -9.84 -16.86
CA LEU A 152 -16.54 -10.10 -17.42
C LEU A 152 -16.61 -11.52 -17.98
N GLY A 153 -17.82 -12.09 -17.99
CA GLY A 153 -18.05 -13.44 -18.50
C GLY A 153 -17.63 -13.63 -19.97
N TRP A 154 -17.68 -12.57 -20.79
CA TRP A 154 -17.25 -12.66 -22.20
C TRP A 154 -15.73 -12.83 -22.34
N VAL A 155 -14.94 -12.28 -21.42
CA VAL A 155 -13.47 -12.41 -21.40
C VAL A 155 -13.07 -13.87 -21.19
N GLY A 156 -13.76 -14.55 -20.27
CA GLY A 156 -13.63 -15.99 -20.06
C GLY A 156 -14.31 -16.86 -21.12
N LYS A 157 -14.91 -16.29 -22.18
CA LYS A 157 -15.77 -16.97 -23.17
C LYS A 157 -16.83 -17.88 -22.53
N GLY A 158 -17.49 -17.40 -21.48
CA GLY A 158 -18.50 -18.14 -20.74
C GLY A 158 -17.95 -19.13 -19.71
N THR A 159 -16.63 -19.25 -19.56
CA THR A 159 -16.01 -20.02 -18.48
C THR A 159 -15.87 -19.16 -17.20
N GLN A 160 -15.69 -19.82 -16.06
CA GLN A 160 -15.44 -19.15 -14.77
C GLN A 160 -13.97 -18.77 -14.55
N TRP A 161 -13.09 -18.98 -15.55
CA TRP A 161 -11.66 -18.71 -15.42
C TRP A 161 -11.12 -17.86 -16.58
N PRO A 162 -10.60 -16.65 -16.33
CA PRO A 162 -10.20 -15.74 -17.39
C PRO A 162 -9.00 -16.26 -18.20
N TYR A 163 -8.19 -17.14 -17.63
CA TYR A 163 -6.96 -17.59 -18.27
C TYR A 163 -7.09 -18.83 -19.14
N PHE A 164 -8.31 -19.37 -19.35
CA PHE A 164 -8.52 -20.41 -20.38
C PHE A 164 -8.24 -19.87 -21.79
N PHE A 165 -8.46 -18.57 -22.00
CA PHE A 165 -8.18 -17.87 -23.25
C PHE A 165 -7.25 -16.68 -22.98
N PRO A 166 -5.96 -16.94 -22.69
CA PRO A 166 -5.05 -15.92 -22.17
C PRO A 166 -4.89 -14.73 -23.12
N ASN A 167 -4.95 -14.94 -24.44
CA ASN A 167 -4.91 -13.86 -25.42
C ASN A 167 -6.09 -12.89 -25.27
N VAL A 168 -7.30 -13.39 -25.01
CA VAL A 168 -8.50 -12.53 -24.85
C VAL A 168 -8.39 -11.68 -23.60
N THR A 169 -7.90 -12.28 -22.52
CA THR A 169 -7.68 -11.59 -21.25
C THR A 169 -6.55 -10.56 -21.36
N ALA A 170 -5.47 -10.89 -22.08
CA ALA A 170 -4.38 -9.97 -22.34
C ALA A 170 -4.85 -8.80 -23.20
N ASP A 171 -5.60 -9.05 -24.29
CA ASP A 171 -6.18 -8.01 -25.15
C ASP A 171 -7.10 -7.07 -24.34
N TYR A 172 -7.91 -7.61 -23.43
CA TYR A 172 -8.77 -6.83 -22.54
C TYR A 172 -7.95 -5.88 -21.64
N VAL A 173 -6.87 -6.38 -21.02
CA VAL A 173 -6.00 -5.59 -20.14
C VAL A 173 -5.17 -4.57 -20.93
N VAL A 174 -4.60 -4.95 -22.08
CA VAL A 174 -3.84 -4.05 -22.95
C VAL A 174 -4.73 -2.93 -23.50
N THR A 175 -6.00 -3.24 -23.82
CA THR A 175 -6.97 -2.22 -24.24
C THR A 175 -7.19 -1.18 -23.15
N TRP A 176 -7.20 -1.57 -21.87
CA TRP A 176 -7.28 -0.63 -20.74
C TRP A 176 -6.07 0.30 -20.68
N ILE A 177 -4.84 -0.25 -20.81
CA ILE A 177 -3.59 0.52 -20.81
C ILE A 177 -3.56 1.50 -22.00
N TYR A 178 -3.93 1.03 -23.19
CA TYR A 178 -4.02 1.86 -24.38
C TYR A 178 -5.02 3.01 -24.17
N GLY A 179 -6.19 2.72 -23.61
CA GLY A 179 -7.20 3.72 -23.28
C GLY A 179 -6.71 4.77 -22.28
N ALA A 180 -5.95 4.35 -21.26
CA ALA A 180 -5.31 5.24 -20.29
C ALA A 180 -4.42 6.28 -20.99
N LYS A 181 -3.58 5.83 -21.92
CA LYS A 181 -2.68 6.71 -22.66
C LYS A 181 -3.42 7.60 -23.66
N GLN A 182 -4.26 7.02 -24.51
CA GLN A 182 -4.91 7.75 -25.61
C GLN A 182 -5.92 8.79 -25.13
N HIS A 183 -6.73 8.47 -24.11
CA HIS A 183 -7.84 9.33 -23.70
C HIS A 183 -7.53 10.19 -22.47
N HIS A 184 -6.53 9.81 -21.67
CA HIS A 184 -6.21 10.52 -20.42
C HIS A 184 -4.75 10.96 -20.32
N ASN A 185 -3.91 10.63 -21.31
CA ASN A 185 -2.46 10.87 -21.29
C ASN A 185 -1.79 10.33 -20.01
N LEU A 186 -2.22 9.15 -19.56
CA LEU A 186 -1.66 8.47 -18.40
C LEU A 186 -0.73 7.35 -18.87
N ASP A 187 0.51 7.39 -18.40
CA ASP A 187 1.45 6.28 -18.53
C ASP A 187 1.28 5.35 -17.33
N ILE A 188 1.00 4.08 -17.60
CA ILE A 188 0.82 3.04 -16.59
C ILE A 188 2.16 2.34 -16.40
N ASP A 189 2.75 2.48 -15.21
CA ASP A 189 4.10 1.99 -14.93
C ASP A 189 4.14 0.48 -14.67
N TYR A 190 3.09 -0.05 -14.03
CA TYR A 190 3.00 -1.49 -13.74
C TYR A 190 1.59 -2.02 -13.99
N ILE A 191 1.53 -3.27 -14.45
CA ILE A 191 0.30 -4.02 -14.61
C ILE A 191 0.37 -5.32 -13.82
N GLY A 192 -0.67 -5.59 -13.05
CA GLY A 192 -0.85 -6.85 -12.36
C GLY A 192 -1.70 -7.84 -13.15
N VAL A 193 -1.63 -9.11 -12.77
CA VAL A 193 -2.33 -10.20 -13.47
C VAL A 193 -3.79 -10.29 -13.03
N CYS A 194 -4.01 -10.63 -11.76
CA CYS A 194 -5.29 -10.51 -11.07
C CYS A 194 -5.07 -10.63 -9.57
N ILE A 195 -6.03 -10.16 -8.77
CA ILE A 195 -5.99 -10.38 -7.32
C ILE A 195 -6.16 -11.87 -6.99
N ASN A 196 -5.28 -12.42 -6.15
CA ASN A 196 -5.42 -13.75 -5.53
C ASN A 196 -5.68 -14.96 -6.46
N CYS A 197 -5.45 -14.88 -7.77
CA CYS A 197 -5.56 -16.05 -8.65
C CYS A 197 -4.22 -16.75 -8.88
N ASN A 198 -4.26 -18.08 -9.01
CA ASN A 198 -3.14 -18.85 -9.53
C ASN A 198 -2.84 -18.41 -10.96
N THR A 199 -1.71 -17.75 -11.15
CA THR A 199 -1.31 -17.22 -12.45
C THR A 199 -0.84 -18.34 -13.36
N LEU A 200 -1.28 -18.32 -14.63
CA LEU A 200 -0.73 -19.17 -15.68
C LEU A 200 0.50 -18.49 -16.28
N TYR A 201 1.66 -19.14 -16.23
CA TYR A 201 2.93 -18.59 -16.75
C TYR A 201 2.83 -18.08 -18.20
N ILE A 202 2.04 -18.74 -19.05
CA ILE A 202 1.83 -18.37 -20.46
C ILE A 202 1.23 -16.96 -20.60
N TYR A 203 0.37 -16.55 -19.66
CA TYR A 203 -0.26 -15.23 -19.69
C TYR A 203 0.73 -14.09 -19.46
N ILE A 204 1.72 -14.29 -18.58
CA ILE A 204 2.73 -13.27 -18.26
C ILE A 204 3.56 -12.92 -19.51
N TYR A 205 3.90 -13.91 -20.33
CA TYR A 205 4.67 -13.71 -21.57
C TYR A 205 3.92 -12.92 -22.66
N ILE A 206 2.58 -12.85 -22.60
CA ILE A 206 1.79 -12.13 -23.61
C ILE A 206 1.71 -10.63 -23.29
N ILE A 207 1.90 -10.27 -22.02
CA ILE A 207 1.76 -8.89 -21.53
C ILE A 207 3.08 -8.11 -21.49
N GLN A 208 4.23 -8.80 -21.52
CA GLN A 208 5.56 -8.19 -21.64
C GLN A 208 5.87 -7.78 -23.07
#